data_AF-A0A1S8C5G2-F1
#
_entry.id   AF-A0A1S8C5G2-F1
#
_cell.length_a   1.000
_cell.length_b   1.000
_cell.length_c   1.000
_cell.angle_alpha   90.00
_cell.angle_beta   90.00
_cell.angle_gamma   90.00
#
_symmetry.space_group_name_H-M   'P 1'
#
loop_
_entity.id
_entity.type
_entity.pdbx_description
1 polymer ?
#
loop_
_entity_poly.entity_id
_entity_poly.type
_entity_poly.pdbx_seq_one_letter_code
_entity_poly.pdbx_strand_id
1 'polypeptide(L)'
;VFAHGLATSRGRVVDDAALATMADAGLLGLEVDHPDHTPAQREHLRGLAGDLGLIRTGSSDYHGTNKLTPIAACTTDPDQYEAIVAAGTGSAVLTD
;
A
#
# COMPACT_ATOMS: atom_id res chain seq x y z
N VAL A 1 -2.34 -0.44 -6.92
CA VAL A 1 -2.15 -0.63 -5.46
C VAL A 1 -3.42 -0.16 -4.74
N PHE A 2 -3.94 -0.91 -3.78
CA PHE A 2 -5.06 -0.47 -2.94
C PHE A 2 -4.51 0.32 -1.75
N ALA A 3 -4.84 1.61 -1.69
CA ALA A 3 -4.28 2.52 -0.69
C ALA A 3 -5.00 2.39 0.65
N HIS A 4 -4.21 2.47 1.74
CA HIS A 4 -4.62 2.56 3.14
C HIS A 4 -5.86 1.70 3.47
N GLY A 5 -5.83 0.42 3.04
CA GLY A 5 -7.01 -0.41 2.92
C GLY A 5 -7.70 -0.80 4.23
N LEU A 6 -6.98 -0.69 5.35
CA LEU A 6 -7.48 -0.93 6.70
C LEU A 6 -7.36 0.30 7.61
N ALA A 7 -7.39 1.52 7.06
CA ALA A 7 -7.46 2.74 7.86
C ALA A 7 -8.86 2.89 8.51
N THR A 8 -9.18 2.01 9.46
CA THR A 8 -10.50 1.93 10.13
C THR A 8 -10.88 3.20 10.87
N SER A 9 -9.91 4.03 11.26
CA SER A 9 -10.14 5.38 11.79
C SER A 9 -10.86 6.30 10.80
N ARG A 10 -10.79 6.01 9.50
CA ARG A 10 -11.45 6.75 8.41
C ARG A 10 -12.85 6.23 8.07
N GLY A 11 -13.31 5.15 8.71
CA GLY A 11 -14.65 4.58 8.54
C GLY A 11 -14.66 3.11 8.11
N ARG A 12 -15.68 2.72 7.34
CA ARG A 12 -15.82 1.34 6.82
C ARG A 12 -14.66 1.00 5.90
N VAL A 13 -14.11 -0.19 6.06
CA VAL A 13 -13.00 -0.74 5.27
C VAL A 13 -13.48 -1.90 4.41
N VAL A 14 -12.67 -2.22 3.40
CA VAL A 14 -12.83 -3.42 2.57
C VAL A 14 -12.35 -4.63 3.38
N ASP A 15 -13.06 -5.75 3.30
CA ASP A 15 -12.64 -7.00 3.95
C ASP A 15 -11.65 -7.79 3.10
N ASP A 16 -11.03 -8.81 3.70
CA ASP A 16 -10.02 -9.63 3.04
C ASP A 16 -10.57 -10.38 1.82
N ALA A 17 -11.85 -10.77 1.86
CA ALA A 17 -12.49 -11.48 0.75
C ALA A 17 -12.62 -10.58 -0.49
N ALA A 18 -12.98 -9.31 -0.28
CA ALA A 18 -13.00 -8.33 -1.35
C ALA A 18 -11.58 -7.99 -1.84
N LEU A 19 -10.57 -7.92 -0.96
CA LEU A 19 -9.17 -7.77 -1.38
C LEU A 19 -8.69 -8.96 -2.22
N ALA A 20 -9.03 -10.19 -1.85
CA ALA A 20 -8.75 -11.38 -2.64
C ALA A 20 -9.45 -11.34 -4.00
N THR A 21 -10.71 -10.91 -4.04
CA THR A 21 -11.45 -10.71 -5.31
C THR A 21 -10.78 -9.66 -6.20
N MET A 22 -10.26 -8.59 -5.62
CA MET A 22 -9.49 -7.58 -6.37
C MET A 22 -8.17 -8.15 -6.87
N ALA A 23 -7.47 -8.97 -6.07
CA ALA A 23 -6.25 -9.66 -6.48
C ALA A 23 -6.51 -10.58 -7.67
N ASP A 24 -7.56 -11.39 -7.62
CA ASP A 24 -8.00 -12.25 -8.73
C ASP A 24 -8.34 -11.44 -9.98
N ALA A 25 -8.85 -10.21 -9.81
CA ALA A 25 -9.14 -9.28 -10.90
C ALA A 25 -7.91 -8.49 -11.40
N GLY A 26 -6.73 -8.70 -10.84
CA GLY A 26 -5.47 -8.08 -11.28
C GLY A 26 -4.97 -6.91 -10.41
N LEU A 27 -5.44 -6.77 -9.17
CA LEU A 27 -4.82 -5.86 -8.22
C LEU A 27 -3.36 -6.29 -7.99
N LEU A 28 -2.43 -5.38 -8.24
CA LEU A 28 -0.99 -5.69 -8.19
C LEU A 28 -0.36 -5.51 -6.80
N GLY A 29 -0.98 -4.74 -5.91
CA GLY A 29 -0.36 -4.41 -4.64
C GLY A 29 -1.29 -3.80 -3.60
N LEU A 30 -0.81 -3.77 -2.37
CA LEU A 30 -1.51 -3.31 -1.18
C LEU A 30 -0.60 -2.36 -0.39
N GLU A 31 -1.14 -1.21 0.03
CA GLU A 31 -0.43 -0.34 0.95
C GLU A 31 -0.50 -0.91 2.36
N VAL A 32 0.64 -1.36 2.86
CA VAL A 32 0.80 -2.00 4.16
C VAL A 32 1.23 -0.96 5.19
N ASP A 33 2.31 -0.24 4.90
CA ASP A 33 2.90 0.71 5.83
C ASP A 33 2.32 2.11 5.60
N HIS A 34 1.28 2.42 6.38
CA HIS A 34 0.62 3.71 6.38
C HIS A 34 0.48 4.25 7.82
N PRO A 35 0.60 5.56 8.06
CA PRO A 35 0.48 6.16 9.40
C PRO A 35 -0.84 5.84 10.13
N ASP A 36 -1.93 5.63 9.38
CA ASP A 36 -3.24 5.28 9.95
C ASP A 36 -3.42 3.78 10.23
N HIS A 37 -2.44 2.94 9.87
CA HIS A 37 -2.46 1.52 10.24
C HIS A 37 -1.74 1.30 11.57
N THR A 38 -2.47 0.71 12.51
CA THR A 38 -1.90 0.16 13.75
C THR A 38 -0.89 -0.96 13.45
N PRO A 39 0.01 -1.29 14.39
CA PRO A 39 0.94 -2.39 14.20
C PRO A 39 0.26 -3.73 13.85
N ALA A 40 -0.89 -4.02 14.46
CA ALA A 40 -1.67 -5.22 14.19
C ALA A 40 -2.25 -5.24 12.76
N GLN A 41 -2.75 -4.10 12.27
CA GLN A 41 -3.24 -3.99 10.89
C GLN A 41 -2.11 -4.15 9.88
N ARG A 42 -0.93 -3.58 10.15
CA ARG A 42 0.24 -3.78 9.27
C ARG A 42 0.65 -5.24 9.20
N GLU A 43 0.63 -5.94 10.33
CA GLU A 43 0.97 -7.36 10.37
C GLU A 43 -0.03 -8.21 9.60
N HIS A 44 -1.33 -7.96 9.82
CA HIS A 44 -2.40 -8.59 9.05
C HIS A 44 -2.23 -8.37 7.54
N LEU A 45 -2.00 -7.12 7.13
CA LEU A 45 -1.82 -6.77 5.71
C LEU A 45 -0.54 -7.38 5.11
N ARG A 46 0.54 -7.55 5.89
CA ARG A 46 1.72 -8.28 5.43
C ARG A 46 1.40 -9.74 5.15
N GLY A 47 0.70 -10.41 6.06
CA GLY A 47 0.25 -11.79 5.88
C GLY A 47 -0.63 -11.92 4.64
N LEU A 48 -1.69 -11.12 4.56
CA LEU A 48 -2.63 -11.14 3.43
C LEU A 48 -1.94 -10.84 2.09
N ALA A 49 -1.06 -9.84 2.03
CA ALA A 49 -0.31 -9.55 0.81
C ALA A 49 0.63 -10.70 0.42
N GLY A 50 1.24 -11.38 1.40
CA GLY A 50 2.04 -12.58 1.17
C GLY A 50 1.21 -13.73 0.58
N ASP A 51 0.06 -14.00 1.17
CA ASP A 51 -0.85 -15.07 0.73
C ASP A 51 -1.41 -14.81 -0.68
N LEU A 52 -1.68 -13.55 -1.01
CA LEU A 52 -2.21 -13.14 -2.32
C LEU A 52 -1.12 -12.81 -3.36
N GLY A 53 0.16 -12.89 -3.00
CA GLY A 53 1.27 -12.56 -3.91
C GLY A 53 1.33 -11.10 -4.35
N LEU A 54 0.86 -10.18 -3.49
CA LEU A 54 0.76 -8.75 -3.79
C LEU A 54 2.04 -7.99 -3.42
N ILE A 55 2.35 -6.97 -4.23
CA ILE A 55 3.38 -5.98 -3.88
C ILE A 55 2.96 -5.22 -2.63
N ARG A 56 3.88 -5.02 -1.69
CA ARG A 56 3.67 -4.28 -0.45
C ARG A 56 4.27 -2.89 -0.56
N THR A 57 3.44 -1.86 -0.40
CA THR A 57 3.91 -0.48 -0.42
C THR A 57 3.79 0.18 0.95
N GLY A 58 4.52 1.28 1.11
CA GLY A 58 4.37 2.19 2.24
C GLY A 58 4.57 3.64 1.80
N SER A 59 3.78 4.54 2.37
CA SER A 59 3.83 5.97 2.07
C SER A 59 3.32 6.79 3.25
N SER A 60 3.67 8.08 3.24
CA SER A 60 3.26 9.02 4.28
C SER A 60 1.91 9.70 4.02
N ASP A 61 1.36 9.63 2.80
CA ASP A 61 0.16 10.40 2.44
C ASP A 61 0.36 11.91 2.78
N TYR A 62 1.58 12.41 2.52
CA TYR A 62 2.02 13.76 2.87
C TYR A 62 1.34 14.81 2.00
N HIS A 63 0.84 15.88 2.62
CA HIS A 63 0.08 16.93 1.96
C HIS A 63 0.58 18.35 2.33
N GLY A 64 1.87 18.51 2.59
CA GLY A 64 2.41 19.79 3.01
C GLY A 64 1.89 20.20 4.39
N THR A 65 1.48 21.46 4.53
CA THR A 65 0.90 22.01 5.76
C THR A 65 -0.55 21.59 6.00
N ASN A 66 -1.20 20.88 5.06
CA ASN A 66 -2.60 20.45 5.21
C ASN A 66 -2.75 19.19 6.08
N LYS A 67 -1.66 18.47 6.36
CA LYS A 67 -1.64 17.33 7.28
C LYS A 67 -0.44 17.45 8.22
N LEU A 68 -0.57 16.89 9.41
CA LEU A 68 0.53 16.83 10.39
C LEU A 68 1.51 15.69 10.12
N THR A 69 1.14 14.74 9.28
CA THR A 69 1.99 13.60 8.92
C THR A 69 3.27 14.11 8.24
N PRO A 70 4.47 13.74 8.71
CA PRO A 70 5.70 14.15 8.05
C PRO A 70 5.90 13.41 6.73
N ILE A 71 6.63 14.03 5.79
CA ILE A 71 7.08 13.33 4.59
C ILE A 71 7.90 12.10 4.97
N ALA A 72 7.71 11.00 4.23
CA ALA A 72 8.39 9.72 4.47
C ALA A 72 8.13 9.11 5.87
N ALA A 73 7.02 9.46 6.54
CA ALA A 73 6.56 8.78 7.77
C ALA A 73 6.47 7.24 7.62
N CYS A 74 6.22 6.76 6.40
CA CYS A 74 6.39 5.38 5.98
C CYS A 74 6.98 5.40 4.56
N THR A 75 7.69 4.34 4.18
CA THR A 75 8.37 4.20 2.90
C THR A 75 8.09 2.84 2.27
N THR A 76 8.24 2.76 0.95
CA THR A 76 8.21 1.48 0.22
C THR A 76 9.61 0.90 0.20
N ASP A 77 9.74 -0.40 0.47
CA ASP A 77 11.00 -1.12 0.40
C ASP A 77 11.55 -1.09 -1.04
N PRO A 78 12.87 -0.89 -1.26
CA PRO A 78 13.46 -0.84 -2.59
C PRO A 78 13.10 -2.04 -3.49
N ASP A 79 13.06 -3.26 -2.95
CA ASP A 79 12.73 -4.46 -3.76
C ASP A 79 11.27 -4.43 -4.22
N GLN A 80 10.38 -3.87 -3.40
CA GLN A 80 8.98 -3.67 -3.77
C GLN A 80 8.82 -2.56 -4.81
N TYR A 81 9.63 -1.50 -4.72
CA TYR A 81 9.69 -0.48 -5.75
C TYR A 81 10.15 -1.07 -7.09
N GLU A 82 11.23 -1.86 -7.12
CA GLU A 82 11.70 -2.52 -8.34
C GLU A 82 10.64 -3.47 -8.92
N ALA A 83 9.87 -4.17 -8.08
CA ALA A 83 8.74 -4.98 -8.54
C ALA A 83 7.66 -4.14 -9.24
N ILE A 84 7.37 -2.92 -8.76
CA ILE A 84 6.43 -2.00 -9.42
C ILE A 84 7.00 -1.55 -10.77
N VAL A 85 8.28 -1.18 -10.82
CA VAL A 85 8.95 -0.74 -12.04
C VAL A 85 8.92 -1.85 -13.10
N ALA A 86 9.27 -3.08 -12.70
CA ALA A 86 9.27 -4.24 -13.59
C ALA A 86 7.86 -4.59 -14.14
N ALA A 87 6.82 -4.38 -13.35
CA ALA A 87 5.43 -4.63 -13.75
C ALA A 87 4.79 -3.48 -14.55
N GLY A 88 5.38 -2.28 -14.51
CA GLY A 88 4.84 -1.09 -15.15
C GLY A 88 4.86 -1.18 -16.68
N THR A 89 3.71 -0.94 -17.33
CA THR A 89 3.58 -0.91 -18.80
C THR A 89 3.22 0.46 -19.35
N GLY A 90 3.05 1.46 -18.47
CA GLY A 90 2.68 2.82 -18.81
C GLY A 90 3.90 3.71 -19.05
N SER A 91 4.03 4.75 -18.23
CA SER A 91 5.17 5.69 -18.31
C SER A 91 6.44 5.08 -17.74
N ALA A 92 7.58 5.44 -18.32
CA ALA A 92 8.88 5.22 -17.70
C ALA A 92 8.97 5.99 -16.37
N VAL A 93 9.80 5.49 -15.46
CA VAL A 93 10.15 6.18 -14.21
C VAL A 93 10.74 7.55 -14.56
N LEU A 94 10.20 8.60 -13.94
CA LEU A 94 10.81 9.92 -14.01
C LEU A 94 12.05 9.94 -13.14
N THR A 95 13.19 10.24 -13.75
CA THR A 95 14.47 10.45 -13.08
C THR A 95 14.86 11.92 -13.21
N ASP A 96 15.68 12.41 -12.28
CA ASP A 96 16.25 13.76 -12.31
C ASP A 96 17.22 13.99 -13.49
#